data_AF-A0A1W1BMD4-F1
#
_entry.id   AF-A0A1W1BMD4-F1
#
_cell.length_a   1.000
_cell.length_b   1.000
_cell.length_c   1.000
_cell.angle_alpha   90.00
_cell.angle_beta   90.00
_cell.angle_gamma   90.00
#
_symmetry.space_group_name_H-M   'P 1'
#
loop_
_entity.id
_entity.type
_entity.pdbx_description
1 polymer ?
#
loop_
_entity_poly.entity_id
_entity_poly.type
_entity_poly.pdbx_seq_one_letter_code
_entity_poly.pdbx_strand_id
1 'polypeptide(L)'
;MKTKYILCDIEATGNRVDDAIIQIGMMVTDSLLYSKEVEIYSELNSSDRDMMYEAMEIHHITPEMLKGKAKLTQTDGYTKIKELNSSSNILIAHDAPSDISMLKREGIDIDMRVIDTLRCTKHLFGDLDAYRLQYLRYRLGLYRDEIEIADRLDIDIKPHEALSDVVVMKILLERLYLKLEEKYGYSSEDDIVKKLITLSSTPVKLERFSFGKYKGEHIDEIAHSDYRYLEWMYDNLKLDDDMRYTLELYL
;
A
#
# COMPACT_ATOMS: atom_id res chain seq x y z
N MET A 1 4.43 -4.65 -25.47
CA MET A 1 5.48 -4.62 -24.42
C MET A 1 5.05 -5.56 -23.31
N LYS A 2 6.01 -6.17 -22.59
CA LYS A 2 5.70 -7.00 -21.41
C LYS A 2 5.19 -6.08 -20.29
N THR A 3 4.13 -6.49 -19.57
CA THR A 3 3.58 -5.76 -18.42
C THR A 3 4.68 -5.46 -17.41
N LYS A 4 4.73 -4.22 -16.93
CA LYS A 4 5.57 -3.82 -15.81
C LYS A 4 4.75 -3.75 -14.52
N TYR A 5 5.37 -4.18 -13.43
CA TYR A 5 4.87 -4.03 -12.07
C TYR A 5 5.72 -2.99 -11.37
N ILE A 6 5.08 -1.93 -10.88
CA ILE A 6 5.72 -0.79 -10.26
C ILE A 6 5.32 -0.81 -8.79
N LEU A 7 6.19 -1.33 -7.94
CA LEU A 7 6.03 -1.24 -6.49
C LEU A 7 6.47 0.15 -6.07
N CYS A 8 5.61 0.89 -5.38
CA CYS A 8 5.83 2.30 -5.04
C CYS A 8 5.43 2.57 -3.59
N ASP A 9 6.25 3.36 -2.91
CA ASP A 9 5.99 3.95 -1.60
C ASP A 9 6.48 5.41 -1.62
N ILE A 10 5.74 6.30 -0.96
CA ILE A 10 5.99 7.74 -1.02
C ILE A 10 6.15 8.31 0.38
N GLU A 11 7.24 9.04 0.56
CA GLU A 11 7.43 9.89 1.72
C GLU A 11 7.11 11.33 1.35
N ALA A 12 6.42 12.02 2.26
CA ALA A 12 5.95 13.38 2.06
C ALA A 12 6.22 14.24 3.30
N THR A 13 6.15 15.56 3.14
CA THR A 13 6.29 16.50 4.26
C THR A 13 5.19 16.38 5.33
N GLY A 14 4.11 15.66 5.00
CA GLY A 14 2.93 15.44 5.84
C GLY A 14 1.79 14.82 5.02
N ASN A 15 0.55 14.94 5.52
CA ASN A 15 -0.66 14.41 4.88
C ASN A 15 -1.72 15.48 4.52
N ARG A 16 -1.41 16.77 4.67
CA ARG A 16 -2.26 17.90 4.30
C ARG A 16 -2.23 18.15 2.79
N VAL A 17 -3.16 18.98 2.31
CA VAL A 17 -3.36 19.26 0.88
C VAL A 17 -2.15 19.94 0.24
N ASP A 18 -1.39 20.70 1.01
CA ASP A 18 -0.23 21.49 0.58
C ASP A 18 1.11 20.80 0.82
N ASP A 19 1.11 19.56 1.35
CA ASP A 19 2.32 18.75 1.50
C ASP A 19 2.86 18.29 0.15
N ALA A 20 4.19 18.10 0.12
CA ALA A 20 4.93 17.71 -1.08
C ALA A 20 5.63 16.36 -0.87
N ILE A 21 5.80 15.63 -1.96
CA ILE A 21 6.63 14.42 -1.99
C ILE A 21 8.09 14.82 -1.75
N ILE A 22 8.80 14.06 -0.92
CA ILE A 22 10.23 14.24 -0.61
C ILE A 22 11.07 13.00 -0.95
N GLN A 23 10.44 11.85 -1.15
CA GLN A 23 11.06 10.64 -1.67
C GLN A 23 10.02 9.80 -2.42
N ILE A 24 10.44 9.20 -3.54
CA ILE A 24 9.72 8.09 -4.16
C ILE A 24 10.62 6.86 -4.02
N GLY A 25 10.20 5.90 -3.19
CA GLY A 25 10.75 4.56 -3.18
C GLY A 25 10.04 3.76 -4.26
N MET A 26 10.77 3.22 -5.23
CA MET A 26 10.16 2.50 -6.34
C MET A 26 11.02 1.33 -6.82
N MET A 27 10.35 0.21 -7.08
CA MET A 27 10.92 -0.98 -7.72
C MET A 27 10.09 -1.32 -8.95
N VAL A 28 10.75 -1.44 -10.11
CA VAL A 28 10.11 -1.84 -11.37
C VAL A 28 10.55 -3.26 -11.73
N THR A 29 9.59 -4.15 -11.90
CA THR A 29 9.81 -5.55 -12.27
C THR A 29 8.92 -5.95 -13.46
N ASP A 30 9.16 -7.14 -14.01
CA ASP A 30 8.35 -7.74 -15.07
C ASP A 30 7.68 -9.07 -14.66
N SER A 31 7.70 -9.39 -13.36
CA SER A 31 7.00 -10.51 -12.72
C SER A 31 6.75 -10.20 -11.24
N LEU A 32 5.67 -10.75 -10.67
CA LEU A 32 5.35 -10.61 -9.25
C LEU A 32 6.29 -11.42 -8.35
N LEU A 33 6.86 -12.52 -8.84
CA LEU A 33 7.76 -13.39 -8.07
C LEU A 33 9.22 -13.11 -8.36
N TYR A 34 9.68 -13.44 -9.57
CA TYR A 34 11.08 -13.34 -9.96
C TYR A 34 11.25 -12.58 -11.26
N SER A 35 12.03 -11.50 -11.19
CA SER A 35 12.44 -10.73 -12.37
C SER A 35 13.96 -10.77 -12.47
N LYS A 36 14.46 -10.94 -13.70
CA LYS A 36 15.90 -10.96 -13.97
C LYS A 36 16.51 -9.56 -13.87
N GLU A 37 15.73 -8.54 -14.24
CA GLU A 37 16.14 -7.15 -14.25
C GLU A 37 15.16 -6.36 -13.38
N VAL A 38 15.70 -5.70 -12.36
CA VAL A 38 14.93 -4.89 -11.43
C VAL A 38 15.51 -3.48 -11.46
N GLU A 39 14.68 -2.49 -11.79
CA GLU A 39 15.07 -1.07 -11.70
C GLU A 39 14.63 -0.52 -10.35
N ILE A 40 15.50 0.26 -9.70
CA ILE A 40 15.29 0.78 -8.34
C ILE A 40 15.49 2.29 -8.35
N TYR A 41 14.58 3.00 -7.66
CA TYR A 41 14.63 4.45 -7.47
C TYR A 41 14.34 4.77 -6.00
N SER A 42 15.12 5.68 -5.40
CA SER A 42 14.97 6.07 -3.99
C SER A 42 15.55 7.48 -3.72
N GLU A 43 15.53 8.34 -4.73
CA GLU A 43 16.14 9.66 -4.64
C GLU A 43 15.34 10.57 -3.68
N LEU A 44 16.03 11.17 -2.70
CA LEU A 44 15.48 12.30 -1.96
C LEU A 44 15.40 13.52 -2.86
N ASN A 45 14.31 14.28 -2.77
CA ASN A 45 14.14 15.54 -3.47
C ASN A 45 13.93 16.71 -2.52
N SER A 46 14.30 17.91 -2.96
CA SER A 46 14.04 19.13 -2.22
C SER A 46 12.54 19.47 -2.24
N SER A 47 12.11 20.16 -1.19
CA SER A 47 10.77 20.71 -1.03
C SER A 47 10.87 22.09 -0.38
N ASP A 48 10.00 23.01 -0.84
CA ASP A 48 9.81 24.33 -0.22
C ASP A 48 8.72 24.30 0.87
N ARG A 49 8.15 23.12 1.18
CA ARG A 49 7.11 22.93 2.19
C ARG A 49 7.73 22.61 3.55
N ASP A 50 7.06 23.08 4.60
CA ASP A 50 7.47 22.80 5.97
C ASP A 50 7.23 21.31 6.31
N MET A 51 8.27 20.67 6.85
CA MET A 51 8.22 19.28 7.30
C MET A 51 7.46 19.17 8.63
N MET A 52 6.46 18.28 8.70
CA MET A 52 5.76 17.98 9.95
C MET A 52 6.57 17.03 10.84
N TYR A 53 6.49 17.22 12.15
CA TYR A 53 7.18 16.35 13.10
C TYR A 53 6.62 14.92 13.07
N GLU A 54 5.32 14.78 12.85
CA GLU A 54 4.64 13.50 12.70
C GLU A 54 5.12 12.74 11.47
N ALA A 55 5.43 13.45 10.36
CA ALA A 55 6.02 12.83 9.17
C ALA A 55 7.46 12.34 9.47
N MET A 56 8.28 13.19 10.11
CA MET A 56 9.63 12.80 10.55
C MET A 56 9.65 11.63 11.53
N GLU A 57 8.65 11.52 12.42
CA GLU A 57 8.51 10.38 13.33
C GLU A 57 8.33 9.07 12.57
N ILE A 58 7.65 9.12 11.42
CA ILE A 58 7.37 7.94 10.60
C ILE A 58 8.58 7.58 9.74
N HIS A 59 9.08 8.51 8.92
CA HIS A 59 10.06 8.20 7.86
C HIS A 59 11.50 8.63 8.18
N HIS A 60 11.71 9.35 9.28
CA HIS A 60 13.02 9.80 9.77
C HIS A 60 13.83 10.74 8.84
N ILE A 61 13.32 11.10 7.66
CA ILE A 61 13.88 12.15 6.80
C ILE A 61 13.75 13.53 7.44
N THR A 62 14.86 14.25 7.62
CA THR A 62 14.86 15.62 8.17
C THR A 62 15.02 16.68 7.09
N PRO A 63 14.62 17.95 7.34
CA PRO A 63 14.86 19.05 6.39
C PRO A 63 16.32 19.21 5.97
N GLU A 64 17.28 18.89 6.84
CA GLU A 64 18.71 18.91 6.55
C GLU A 64 19.09 17.90 5.46
N MET A 65 18.45 16.73 5.44
CA MET A 65 18.71 15.69 4.43
C MET A 65 18.26 16.12 3.03
N LEU A 66 17.29 17.04 2.94
CA LEU A 66 16.73 17.55 1.69
C LEU A 66 17.50 18.74 1.10
N LYS A 67 18.41 19.36 1.87
CA LYS A 67 19.18 20.53 1.42
C LYS A 67 20.08 20.17 0.23
N GLY A 68 19.97 20.94 -0.85
CA GLY A 68 20.78 20.78 -2.07
C GLY A 68 20.35 19.61 -2.95
N LYS A 69 19.28 18.88 -2.61
CA LYS A 69 18.69 17.85 -3.46
C LYS A 69 17.95 18.47 -4.66
N ALA A 70 17.87 17.72 -5.76
CA ALA A 70 17.11 18.13 -6.94
C ALA A 70 15.62 18.24 -6.62
N LYS A 71 14.85 18.97 -7.43
CA LYS A 71 13.38 18.98 -7.29
C LYS A 71 12.82 17.62 -7.71
N LEU A 72 11.63 17.26 -7.20
CA LEU A 72 10.96 16.02 -7.56
C LEU A 72 10.90 15.80 -9.08
N THR A 73 10.52 16.83 -9.85
CA THR A 73 10.39 16.73 -11.31
C THR A 73 11.70 16.48 -12.05
N GLN A 74 12.83 16.47 -11.35
CA GLN A 74 14.18 16.26 -11.88
C GLN A 74 14.76 14.91 -11.43
N THR A 75 14.05 14.13 -10.62
CA THR A 75 14.50 12.79 -10.21
C THR A 75 14.22 11.77 -11.31
N ASP A 76 15.04 10.73 -11.34
CA ASP A 76 14.86 9.62 -12.27
C ASP A 76 13.58 8.85 -11.93
N GLY A 77 13.26 8.68 -10.64
CA GLY A 77 12.02 8.06 -10.17
C GLY A 77 10.75 8.75 -10.69
N TYR A 78 10.70 10.09 -10.61
CA TYR A 78 9.56 10.86 -11.14
C TYR A 78 9.43 10.74 -12.66
N THR A 79 10.57 10.74 -13.36
CA THR A 79 10.59 10.56 -14.82
C THR A 79 10.10 9.16 -15.20
N LYS A 80 10.58 8.14 -14.50
CA LYS A 80 10.26 6.74 -14.77
C LYS A 80 8.79 6.40 -14.49
N ILE A 81 8.22 6.87 -13.37
CA ILE A 81 6.80 6.58 -13.08
C ILE A 81 5.88 7.19 -14.15
N LYS A 82 6.22 8.38 -14.68
CA LYS A 82 5.49 9.01 -15.80
C LYS A 82 5.65 8.24 -17.11
N GLU A 83 6.86 7.77 -17.41
CA GLU A 83 7.14 6.94 -18.58
C GLU A 83 6.30 5.65 -18.57
N LEU A 84 6.17 5.01 -17.41
CA LEU A 84 5.45 3.74 -17.24
C LEU A 84 3.94 3.90 -17.02
N ASN A 85 3.44 5.12 -16.84
CA ASN A 85 2.04 5.39 -16.51
C ASN A 85 1.09 5.10 -17.68
N SER A 86 0.65 3.84 -17.77
CA SER A 86 -0.36 3.40 -18.73
C SER A 86 -1.14 2.22 -18.18
N SER A 87 -2.38 2.06 -18.61
CA SER A 87 -3.26 0.92 -18.25
C SER A 87 -2.70 -0.48 -18.56
N SER A 88 -1.65 -0.58 -19.39
CA SER A 88 -0.95 -1.84 -19.63
C SER A 88 -0.11 -2.29 -18.42
N ASN A 89 0.38 -1.34 -17.62
CA ASN A 89 1.21 -1.58 -16.44
C ASN A 89 0.39 -1.57 -15.16
N ILE A 90 1.03 -1.96 -14.06
CA ILE A 90 0.37 -2.11 -12.75
C ILE A 90 1.17 -1.36 -11.69
N LEU A 91 0.52 -0.42 -11.01
CA LEU A 91 1.00 0.19 -9.77
C LEU A 91 0.63 -0.71 -8.59
N ILE A 92 1.59 -0.96 -7.72
CA ILE A 92 1.44 -1.76 -6.50
C ILE A 92 1.87 -0.91 -5.32
N ALA A 93 0.97 -0.72 -4.36
CA ALA A 93 1.21 0.06 -3.16
C ALA A 93 0.49 -0.57 -1.95
N HIS A 94 0.80 -0.10 -0.75
CA HIS A 94 0.15 -0.52 0.48
C HIS A 94 -0.68 0.64 1.03
N ASP A 95 -2.01 0.60 0.87
CA ASP A 95 -2.87 1.80 0.94
C ASP A 95 -2.70 2.71 -0.28
N ALA A 96 -2.81 2.11 -1.47
CA ALA A 96 -2.60 2.77 -2.76
C ALA A 96 -3.31 4.12 -2.95
N PRO A 97 -4.55 4.35 -2.42
CA PRO A 97 -5.18 5.67 -2.51
C PRO A 97 -4.32 6.81 -1.92
N SER A 98 -3.54 6.54 -0.87
CA SER A 98 -2.64 7.52 -0.25
C SER A 98 -1.57 7.99 -1.25
N ASP A 99 -0.79 7.05 -1.79
CA ASP A 99 0.28 7.33 -2.76
C ASP A 99 -0.25 7.98 -4.04
N ILE A 100 -1.34 7.43 -4.59
CA ILE A 100 -1.98 7.97 -5.81
C ILE A 100 -2.42 9.42 -5.57
N SER A 101 -2.93 9.75 -4.38
CA SER A 101 -3.33 11.12 -4.06
C SER A 101 -2.14 12.08 -4.03
N MET A 102 -0.97 11.63 -3.56
CA MET A 102 0.26 12.43 -3.55
C MET A 102 0.80 12.62 -4.97
N LEU A 103 0.89 11.53 -5.75
CA LEU A 103 1.31 11.58 -7.16
C LEU A 103 0.44 12.53 -7.99
N LYS A 104 -0.88 12.50 -7.77
CA LYS A 104 -1.83 13.38 -8.46
C LYS A 104 -1.56 14.86 -8.16
N ARG A 105 -1.19 15.22 -6.92
CA ARG A 105 -0.83 16.60 -6.54
C ARG A 105 0.44 17.08 -7.26
N GLU A 106 1.36 16.16 -7.53
CA GLU A 106 2.61 16.39 -8.25
C GLU A 106 2.48 16.22 -9.78
N GLY A 107 1.23 16.21 -10.29
CA GLY A 107 0.93 16.23 -11.72
C GLY A 107 1.00 14.86 -12.41
N ILE A 108 0.89 13.77 -11.65
CA ILE A 108 0.83 12.40 -12.18
C ILE A 108 -0.57 11.83 -11.92
N ASP A 109 -1.46 11.93 -12.91
CA ASP A 109 -2.75 11.24 -12.84
C ASP A 109 -2.56 9.78 -13.28
N ILE A 110 -2.76 8.83 -12.36
CA ILE A 110 -2.42 7.43 -12.58
C ILE A 110 -3.42 6.77 -13.54
N ASP A 111 -2.90 6.25 -14.66
CA ASP A 111 -3.63 5.43 -15.66
C ASP A 111 -3.31 3.93 -15.52
N MET A 112 -2.37 3.57 -14.64
CA MET A 112 -2.04 2.17 -14.36
C MET A 112 -3.18 1.43 -13.66
N ARG A 113 -3.26 0.12 -13.88
CA ARG A 113 -4.07 -0.76 -13.03
C ARG A 113 -3.46 -0.80 -11.63
N VAL A 114 -4.27 -0.98 -10.60
CA VAL A 114 -3.80 -0.87 -9.21
C VAL A 114 -3.96 -2.19 -8.47
N ILE A 115 -2.89 -2.60 -7.77
CA ILE A 115 -2.94 -3.60 -6.71
C ILE A 115 -2.67 -2.89 -5.39
N ASP A 116 -3.64 -2.92 -4.49
CA ASP A 116 -3.51 -2.44 -3.13
C ASP A 116 -3.29 -3.65 -2.19
N THR A 117 -2.06 -3.78 -1.70
CA THR A 117 -1.67 -4.89 -0.82
C THR A 117 -2.34 -4.83 0.54
N LEU A 118 -2.78 -3.65 1.02
CA LEU A 118 -3.57 -3.52 2.25
C LEU A 118 -4.93 -4.21 2.08
N ARG A 119 -5.63 -3.89 0.98
CA ARG A 119 -6.92 -4.50 0.61
C ARG A 119 -6.77 -6.00 0.40
N CYS A 120 -5.77 -6.41 -0.37
CA CYS A 120 -5.51 -7.83 -0.63
C CYS A 120 -5.24 -8.60 0.66
N THR A 121 -4.44 -8.03 1.58
CA THR A 121 -4.18 -8.67 2.88
C THR A 121 -5.45 -8.82 3.70
N LYS A 122 -6.29 -7.78 3.79
CA LYS A 122 -7.57 -7.83 4.52
C LYS A 122 -8.48 -8.96 4.02
N HIS A 123 -8.56 -9.15 2.70
CA HIS A 123 -9.36 -10.23 2.08
C HIS A 123 -8.79 -11.64 2.29
N LEU A 124 -7.47 -11.78 2.42
CA LEU A 124 -6.79 -13.08 2.43
C LEU A 124 -6.35 -13.55 3.82
N PHE A 125 -6.09 -12.63 4.74
CA PHE A 125 -5.59 -12.87 6.09
C PHE A 125 -6.56 -12.29 7.13
N GLY A 126 -7.83 -12.71 7.11
CA GLY A 126 -8.87 -12.19 8.02
C GLY A 126 -8.50 -12.26 9.51
N ASP A 127 -9.09 -11.35 10.29
CA ASP A 127 -8.98 -11.22 11.77
C ASP A 127 -7.54 -11.05 12.30
N LEU A 128 -6.79 -10.10 11.73
CA LEU A 128 -5.56 -9.58 12.34
C LEU A 128 -5.83 -8.31 13.15
N ASP A 129 -5.02 -8.05 14.18
CA ASP A 129 -5.18 -6.84 15.03
C ASP A 129 -4.96 -5.54 14.24
N ALA A 130 -4.11 -5.59 13.21
CA ALA A 130 -3.83 -4.48 12.33
C ALA A 130 -3.35 -4.97 10.95
N TYR A 131 -3.43 -4.08 9.96
CA TYR A 131 -3.02 -4.38 8.60
C TYR A 131 -1.97 -3.42 8.04
N ARG A 132 -1.47 -2.47 8.86
CA ARG A 132 -0.35 -1.58 8.48
C ARG A 132 0.88 -2.39 8.10
N LEU A 133 1.63 -1.97 7.08
CA LEU A 133 2.77 -2.71 6.52
C LEU A 133 3.77 -3.16 7.59
N GLN A 134 4.16 -2.27 8.48
CA GLN A 134 5.10 -2.57 9.57
C GLN A 134 4.54 -3.57 10.60
N TYR A 135 3.24 -3.60 10.84
CA TYR A 135 2.65 -4.66 11.67
C TYR A 135 2.70 -6.00 10.93
N LEU A 136 2.33 -6.02 9.64
CA LEU A 136 2.37 -7.23 8.81
C LEU A 136 3.79 -7.79 8.68
N ARG A 137 4.80 -6.90 8.56
CA ARG A 137 6.22 -7.22 8.54
C ARG A 137 6.59 -8.18 9.66
N TYR A 138 6.19 -7.88 10.89
CA TYR A 138 6.45 -8.74 12.05
C TYR A 138 5.44 -9.87 12.18
N ARG A 139 4.15 -9.57 12.01
CA ARG A 139 3.04 -10.53 12.23
C ARG A 139 3.09 -11.73 11.29
N LEU A 140 3.52 -11.51 10.05
CA LEU A 140 3.67 -12.54 9.01
C LEU A 140 5.12 -13.02 8.86
N GLY A 141 6.05 -12.48 9.65
CA GLY A 141 7.45 -12.88 9.62
C GLY A 141 8.23 -12.43 8.38
N LEU A 142 7.75 -11.42 7.65
CA LEU A 142 8.38 -10.92 6.41
C LEU A 142 9.80 -10.43 6.64
N TYR A 143 10.09 -9.89 7.83
CA TYR A 143 11.42 -9.40 8.21
C TYR A 143 12.55 -10.43 8.11
N ARG A 144 12.22 -11.71 8.03
CA ARG A 144 13.21 -12.80 7.93
C ARG A 144 13.78 -12.93 6.53
N ASP A 145 13.05 -12.47 5.52
CA ASP A 145 13.42 -12.61 4.11
C ASP A 145 14.05 -11.32 3.55
N GLU A 146 14.01 -10.21 4.30
CA GLU A 146 14.49 -8.89 3.87
C GLU A 146 15.96 -8.90 3.46
N ILE A 147 16.83 -9.49 4.29
CA ILE A 147 18.28 -9.52 4.03
C ILE A 147 18.58 -10.26 2.72
N GLU A 148 17.95 -11.41 2.49
CA GLU A 148 18.16 -12.18 1.27
C GLU A 148 17.74 -11.38 0.01
N ILE A 149 16.62 -10.67 0.09
CA ILE A 149 16.16 -9.83 -1.02
C ILE A 149 17.06 -8.61 -1.20
N ALA A 150 17.50 -7.98 -0.11
CA ALA A 150 18.45 -6.87 -0.13
C ALA A 150 19.73 -7.23 -0.86
N ASP A 151 20.36 -8.33 -0.42
CA ASP A 151 21.63 -8.81 -0.94
C ASP A 151 21.50 -9.20 -2.42
N ARG A 152 20.39 -9.84 -2.80
CA ARG A 152 20.12 -10.23 -4.18
C ARG A 152 19.93 -9.02 -5.11
N LEU A 153 19.38 -7.93 -4.60
CA LEU A 153 19.08 -6.72 -5.37
C LEU A 153 20.12 -5.61 -5.19
N ASP A 154 21.19 -5.86 -4.42
CA ASP A 154 22.21 -4.88 -4.06
C ASP A 154 21.62 -3.60 -3.43
N ILE A 155 20.65 -3.78 -2.52
CA ILE A 155 19.95 -2.71 -1.81
C ILE A 155 20.47 -2.59 -0.37
N ASP A 156 20.83 -1.37 0.05
CA ASP A 156 21.08 -1.05 1.45
C ASP A 156 19.75 -0.81 2.19
N ILE A 157 19.29 -1.77 2.99
CA ILE A 157 18.03 -1.66 3.75
C ILE A 157 18.22 -0.80 5.00
N LYS A 158 17.49 0.31 5.07
CA LYS A 158 17.30 1.11 6.29
C LYS A 158 15.82 1.12 6.70
N PRO A 159 15.44 0.68 7.92
CA PRO A 159 14.05 0.71 8.35
C PRO A 159 13.41 2.09 8.17
N HIS A 160 12.16 2.13 7.67
CA HIS A 160 11.36 3.34 7.47
C HIS A 160 11.93 4.34 6.47
N GLU A 161 12.68 3.83 5.50
CA GLU A 161 12.98 4.55 4.25
C GLU A 161 12.09 3.97 3.15
N ALA A 162 11.62 4.80 2.22
CA ALA A 162 10.65 4.41 1.20
C ALA A 162 11.01 3.10 0.45
N LEU A 163 12.29 2.93 0.09
CA LEU A 163 12.77 1.72 -0.60
C LEU A 163 12.70 0.46 0.28
N SER A 164 12.94 0.60 1.58
CA SER A 164 12.84 -0.53 2.51
C SER A 164 11.39 -1.00 2.65
N ASP A 165 10.44 -0.07 2.69
CA ASP A 165 9.02 -0.39 2.72
C ASP A 165 8.57 -1.03 1.40
N VAL A 166 9.13 -0.60 0.26
CA VAL A 166 8.97 -1.31 -1.03
C VAL A 166 9.51 -2.75 -0.98
N VAL A 167 10.65 -3.01 -0.32
CA VAL A 167 11.17 -4.39 -0.14
C VAL A 167 10.22 -5.23 0.71
N VAL A 168 9.74 -4.70 1.85
CA VAL A 168 8.76 -5.40 2.69
C VAL A 168 7.48 -5.69 1.91
N MET A 169 7.02 -4.72 1.10
CA MET A 169 5.86 -4.87 0.24
C MET A 169 6.09 -5.93 -0.85
N LYS A 170 7.29 -6.05 -1.41
CA LYS A 170 7.64 -7.12 -2.36
C LYS A 170 7.48 -8.50 -1.70
N ILE A 171 7.96 -8.67 -0.47
CA ILE A 171 7.82 -9.92 0.29
C ILE A 171 6.35 -10.20 0.58
N LEU A 172 5.58 -9.18 1.01
CA LEU A 172 4.14 -9.31 1.24
C LEU A 172 3.41 -9.75 -0.04
N LEU A 173 3.75 -9.16 -1.18
CA LEU A 173 3.18 -9.50 -2.48
C LEU A 173 3.45 -10.97 -2.85
N GLU A 174 4.67 -11.48 -2.59
CA GLU A 174 4.98 -12.91 -2.75
C GLU A 174 4.14 -13.79 -1.82
N ARG A 175 3.91 -13.37 -0.57
CA ARG A 175 3.01 -14.09 0.37
C ARG A 175 1.56 -14.09 -0.13
N LEU A 176 1.06 -12.97 -0.65
CA LEU A 176 -0.28 -12.86 -1.22
C LEU A 176 -0.43 -13.75 -2.47
N TYR A 177 0.59 -13.76 -3.33
CA TYR A 177 0.67 -14.62 -4.51
C TYR A 177 0.52 -16.10 -4.10
N LEU A 178 1.38 -16.58 -3.20
CA LEU A 178 1.35 -17.98 -2.74
C LEU A 178 0.04 -18.33 -2.04
N LYS A 179 -0.55 -17.40 -1.30
CA LYS A 179 -1.85 -17.60 -0.65
C LYS A 179 -2.99 -17.79 -1.65
N LEU A 180 -2.95 -17.07 -2.77
CA LEU A 180 -3.93 -17.21 -3.85
C LEU A 180 -3.74 -18.52 -4.61
N GLU A 181 -2.50 -18.94 -4.88
CA GLU A 181 -2.22 -20.27 -5.45
C GLU A 181 -2.77 -21.39 -4.56
N GLU A 182 -2.48 -21.33 -3.25
CA GLU A 182 -2.97 -22.30 -2.27
C GLU A 182 -4.51 -22.33 -2.20
N LYS A 183 -5.15 -21.15 -2.12
CA LYS A 183 -6.60 -21.03 -1.87
C LYS A 183 -7.46 -21.32 -3.11
N TYR A 184 -6.98 -20.97 -4.30
CA TYR A 184 -7.78 -21.02 -5.53
C TYR A 184 -7.22 -21.96 -6.61
N GLY A 185 -6.04 -22.56 -6.38
CA GLY A 185 -5.40 -23.46 -7.34
C GLY A 185 -4.94 -22.76 -8.63
N TYR A 186 -4.72 -21.45 -8.58
CA TYR A 186 -4.21 -20.72 -9.73
C TYR A 186 -2.82 -21.23 -10.12
N SER A 187 -2.56 -21.31 -11.43
CA SER A 187 -1.30 -21.79 -11.99
C SER A 187 -0.65 -20.79 -12.94
N SER A 188 -1.26 -19.61 -13.10
CA SER A 188 -0.78 -18.54 -13.98
C SER A 188 -0.66 -17.23 -13.22
N GLU A 189 0.41 -16.48 -13.47
CA GLU A 189 0.60 -15.14 -12.90
C GLU A 189 -0.55 -14.20 -13.32
N ASP A 190 -1.06 -14.34 -14.54
CA ASP A 190 -2.18 -13.54 -15.06
C ASP A 190 -3.46 -13.70 -14.22
N ASP A 191 -3.79 -14.92 -13.79
CA ASP A 191 -4.98 -15.16 -12.95
C ASP A 191 -4.79 -14.59 -11.54
N ILE A 192 -3.58 -14.73 -10.99
CA ILE A 192 -3.21 -14.11 -9.71
C ILE A 192 -3.34 -12.59 -9.79
N VAL A 193 -2.77 -11.97 -10.82
CA VAL A 193 -2.83 -10.52 -11.05
C VAL A 193 -4.28 -10.04 -11.17
N LYS A 194 -5.10 -10.70 -11.99
CA LYS A 194 -6.53 -10.36 -12.12
C LYS A 194 -7.24 -10.44 -10.77
N LYS A 195 -6.95 -11.47 -9.97
CA LYS A 195 -7.55 -11.63 -8.65
C LYS A 195 -7.09 -10.53 -7.69
N LEU A 196 -5.80 -10.21 -7.64
CA LEU A 196 -5.27 -9.12 -6.79
C LEU A 196 -5.89 -7.76 -7.16
N ILE A 197 -5.99 -7.43 -8.45
CA ILE A 197 -6.67 -6.21 -8.92
C ILE A 197 -8.14 -6.21 -8.47
N THR A 198 -8.84 -7.34 -8.60
CA THR A 198 -10.24 -7.48 -8.17
C THR A 198 -10.39 -7.26 -6.67
N LEU A 199 -9.53 -7.88 -5.85
CA LEU A 199 -9.55 -7.71 -4.39
C LEU A 199 -9.26 -6.27 -3.97
N SER A 200 -8.41 -5.57 -4.72
CA SER A 200 -8.05 -4.17 -4.45
C SER A 200 -9.25 -3.23 -4.57
N SER A 201 -10.17 -3.48 -5.50
CA SER A 201 -11.37 -2.67 -5.73
C SER A 201 -12.64 -3.18 -5.05
N THR A 202 -12.59 -4.35 -4.38
CA THR A 202 -13.76 -4.94 -3.71
C THR A 202 -13.84 -4.46 -2.26
N PRO A 203 -14.98 -3.92 -1.77
CA PRO A 203 -15.24 -3.65 -0.35
C PRO A 203 -14.83 -4.81 0.57
N VAL A 204 -14.20 -4.51 1.70
CA VAL A 204 -13.76 -5.52 2.67
C VAL A 204 -14.85 -5.70 3.72
N LYS A 205 -15.21 -6.96 4.00
CA LYS A 205 -16.00 -7.30 5.18
C LYS A 205 -15.14 -7.10 6.44
N LEU A 206 -15.57 -6.22 7.32
CA LEU A 206 -14.91 -5.97 8.60
C LEU A 206 -15.39 -7.00 9.63
N GLU A 207 -14.46 -7.52 10.44
CA GLU A 207 -14.79 -8.49 11.48
C GLU A 207 -15.11 -7.81 12.82
N ARG A 208 -14.53 -6.63 13.10
CA ARG A 208 -14.65 -5.92 14.37
C ARG A 208 -14.94 -4.44 14.18
N PHE A 209 -15.63 -3.83 15.14
CA PHE A 209 -15.82 -2.38 15.15
C PHE A 209 -14.52 -1.64 15.49
N SER A 210 -14.17 -0.63 14.71
CA SER A 210 -13.02 0.25 14.97
C SER A 210 -13.36 1.44 15.88
N PHE A 211 -14.65 1.72 16.09
CA PHE A 211 -15.15 2.86 16.89
C PHE A 211 -16.54 2.57 17.48
N GLY A 212 -17.05 3.53 18.28
CA GLY A 212 -18.42 3.49 18.81
C GLY A 212 -18.57 2.63 20.07
N LYS A 213 -19.82 2.31 20.41
CA LYS A 213 -20.22 1.61 21.64
C LYS A 213 -19.51 0.26 21.81
N TYR A 214 -19.36 -0.48 20.72
CA TYR A 214 -18.85 -1.85 20.67
C TYR A 214 -17.43 -1.94 20.09
N LYS A 215 -16.61 -0.89 20.25
CA LYS A 215 -15.26 -0.85 19.70
C LYS A 215 -14.44 -2.08 20.13
N GLY A 216 -13.89 -2.80 19.16
CA GLY A 216 -13.10 -4.02 19.33
C GLY A 216 -13.92 -5.31 19.34
N GLU A 217 -15.23 -5.23 19.51
CA GLU A 217 -16.13 -6.39 19.48
C GLU A 217 -16.46 -6.79 18.04
N HIS A 218 -16.83 -8.07 17.88
CA HIS A 218 -17.12 -8.67 16.59
C HIS A 218 -18.46 -8.18 16.03
N ILE A 219 -18.47 -7.78 14.75
CA ILE A 219 -19.65 -7.18 14.13
C ILE A 219 -20.78 -8.21 13.98
N ASP A 220 -20.47 -9.46 13.67
CA ASP A 220 -21.47 -10.52 13.60
C ASP A 220 -22.11 -10.80 14.97
N GLU A 221 -21.34 -10.84 16.06
CA GLU A 221 -21.89 -11.00 17.41
C GLU A 221 -22.86 -9.86 17.78
N ILE A 222 -22.52 -8.62 17.43
CA ILE A 222 -23.41 -7.47 17.65
C ILE A 222 -24.62 -7.49 16.72
N ALA A 223 -24.46 -7.95 15.48
CA ALA A 223 -25.60 -8.13 14.57
C ALA A 223 -26.65 -9.09 15.18
N HIS A 224 -26.23 -10.11 15.90
CA HIS A 224 -27.14 -11.04 16.58
C HIS A 224 -27.69 -10.49 17.92
N SER A 225 -26.89 -9.73 18.67
CA SER A 225 -27.24 -9.31 20.04
C SER A 225 -27.85 -7.90 20.16
N ASP A 226 -27.49 -6.97 19.28
CA ASP A 226 -28.01 -5.60 19.22
C ASP A 226 -28.12 -5.11 17.76
N TYR A 227 -28.89 -5.83 16.94
CA TYR A 227 -29.16 -5.49 15.53
C TYR A 227 -29.58 -4.02 15.30
N ARG A 228 -30.33 -3.43 16.24
CA ARG A 228 -30.80 -2.03 16.14
C ARG A 228 -29.65 -1.03 16.16
N TYR A 229 -28.52 -1.37 16.78
CA TYR A 229 -27.33 -0.54 16.74
C TYR A 229 -26.74 -0.47 15.32
N LEU A 230 -26.79 -1.58 14.55
CA LEU A 230 -26.32 -1.60 13.16
C LEU A 230 -27.22 -0.72 12.27
N GLU A 231 -28.55 -0.83 12.39
CA GLU A 231 -29.49 0.06 11.66
C GLU A 231 -29.22 1.53 11.99
N TRP A 232 -29.10 1.84 13.29
CA TRP A 232 -28.81 3.21 13.72
C TRP A 232 -27.50 3.72 13.14
N MET A 233 -26.42 2.92 13.15
CA MET A 233 -25.15 3.31 12.55
C MET A 233 -25.29 3.57 11.04
N TYR A 234 -25.98 2.68 10.33
CA TYR A 234 -26.16 2.77 8.88
C TYR A 234 -26.88 4.05 8.47
N ASP A 235 -27.94 4.42 9.20
CA ASP A 235 -28.79 5.56 8.90
C ASP A 235 -28.20 6.90 9.37
N ASN A 236 -27.47 6.91 10.49
CA ASN A 236 -27.11 8.15 11.18
C ASN A 236 -25.64 8.53 11.05
N LEU A 237 -24.76 7.61 10.65
CA LEU A 237 -23.32 7.87 10.56
C LEU A 237 -22.83 8.00 9.12
N LYS A 238 -21.83 8.86 8.95
CA LYS A 238 -21.02 8.88 7.72
C LYS A 238 -19.98 7.76 7.80
N LEU A 239 -20.38 6.59 7.32
CA LEU A 239 -19.56 5.39 7.26
C LEU A 239 -18.72 5.34 5.98
N ASP A 240 -17.53 4.76 6.06
CA ASP A 240 -16.74 4.40 4.89
C ASP A 240 -17.36 3.21 4.14
N ASP A 241 -16.87 2.95 2.93
CA ASP A 241 -17.43 1.93 2.03
C ASP A 241 -17.35 0.52 2.62
N ASP A 242 -16.27 0.20 3.36
CA ASP A 242 -16.09 -1.10 4.00
C ASP A 242 -17.09 -1.33 5.13
N MET A 243 -17.28 -0.34 6.00
CA MET A 243 -18.24 -0.42 7.09
C MET A 243 -19.68 -0.45 6.55
N ARG A 244 -20.02 0.37 5.54
CA ARG A 244 -21.34 0.31 4.89
C ARG A 244 -21.61 -1.08 4.31
N TYR A 245 -20.69 -1.57 3.49
CA TYR A 245 -20.77 -2.90 2.91
C TYR A 245 -20.93 -3.98 3.99
N THR A 246 -20.16 -3.89 5.06
CA THR A 246 -20.22 -4.87 6.15
C THR A 246 -21.59 -4.88 6.83
N LEU A 247 -22.14 -3.70 7.16
CA LEU A 247 -23.46 -3.61 7.80
C LEU A 247 -24.57 -4.16 6.89
N GLU A 248 -24.51 -3.88 5.58
CA GLU A 248 -25.48 -4.40 4.58
C GLU A 248 -25.49 -5.92 4.45
N LEU A 249 -24.46 -6.64 4.92
CA LEU A 249 -24.48 -8.10 4.96
C LEU A 249 -25.38 -8.65 6.09
N TYR A 250 -25.72 -7.81 7.07
CA TYR A 250 -26.49 -8.19 8.25
C TYR A 250 -27.87 -7.50 8.33
N LEU A 251 -28.05 -6.35 7.66
CA LEU A 251 -29.30 -5.60 7.53
C LEU A 251 -30.15 -6.12 6.37
#